data_AF-A0A840CRC1-F1
#
_entry.id   AF-A0A840CRC1-F1
#
_cell.length_a   1.000
_cell.length_b   1.000
_cell.length_c   1.000
_cell.angle_alpha   90.00
_cell.angle_beta   90.00
_cell.angle_gamma   90.00
#
_symmetry.space_group_name_H-M   'P 1'
#
loop_
_entity.id
_entity.type
_entity.pdbx_description
1 polymer ?
#
loop_
_entity_poly.entity_id
_entity_poly.type
_entity_poly.pdbx_seq_one_letter_code
_entity_poly.pdbx_strand_id
1 'polypeptide(L)'
;MKKLAILSVLLFSIFILSCSSDDEKVNYLDNSLIAGKWYYVNGTDSTTYIFENNQGSVKVNDRISLAESENLSYGSYKITVDAIFFDDYPNSGLLYKVNNNTLSIYQNNDKAWVNYTKK
;
A
#
# COMPACT_ATOMS: atom_id res chain seq x y z
N MET A 1 -50.68 -25.25 -10.15
CA MET A 1 -49.84 -24.09 -10.55
C MET A 1 -49.61 -23.17 -9.33
N LYS A 2 -48.72 -23.56 -8.39
CA LYS A 2 -48.40 -22.76 -7.18
C LYS A 2 -46.89 -22.69 -6.85
N LYS A 3 -46.02 -23.28 -7.69
CA LYS A 3 -44.57 -23.38 -7.42
C LYS A 3 -43.71 -22.31 -8.10
N LEU A 4 -44.28 -21.51 -9.01
CA LEU A 4 -43.54 -20.46 -9.71
C LEU A 4 -43.43 -19.14 -8.92
N ALA A 5 -44.34 -18.87 -7.98
CA ALA A 5 -44.35 -17.60 -7.24
C ALA A 5 -43.26 -17.51 -6.15
N ILE A 6 -42.75 -18.65 -5.66
CA ILE A 6 -41.77 -18.69 -4.56
C ILE A 6 -40.36 -18.38 -5.07
N LEU A 7 -40.06 -18.74 -6.32
CA LEU A 7 -38.74 -18.48 -6.92
C LEU A 7 -38.52 -16.98 -7.18
N SER A 8 -39.59 -16.26 -7.55
CA SER A 8 -39.54 -14.82 -7.83
C SER A 8 -39.25 -13.96 -6.60
N VAL A 9 -39.73 -14.38 -5.42
CA VAL A 9 -39.50 -13.67 -4.14
C VAL A 9 -38.09 -13.91 -3.61
N LEU A 10 -37.52 -15.10 -3.88
CA LEU A 10 -36.14 -15.42 -3.52
C LEU A 10 -35.12 -14.65 -4.38
N LEU A 11 -35.39 -14.45 -5.67
CA LEU A 11 -34.48 -13.66 -6.52
C LEU A 11 -34.51 -12.16 -6.19
N PHE A 12 -35.65 -11.63 -5.77
CA PHE A 12 -35.75 -10.21 -5.37
C PHE A 12 -35.02 -9.91 -4.06
N SER A 13 -34.94 -10.86 -3.14
CA SER A 13 -34.23 -10.68 -1.86
C SER A 13 -32.70 -10.69 -2.01
N ILE A 14 -32.17 -11.31 -3.06
CA ILE A 14 -30.74 -11.25 -3.40
C ILE A 14 -30.39 -9.91 -4.07
N PHE A 15 -31.32 -9.32 -4.83
CA PHE A 15 -31.12 -8.03 -5.51
C PHE A 15 -31.14 -6.81 -4.56
N ILE A 16 -31.75 -6.91 -3.38
CA ILE A 16 -31.78 -5.80 -2.40
C ILE A 16 -30.48 -5.76 -1.56
N LEU A 17 -29.72 -6.86 -1.49
CA LEU A 17 -28.39 -6.88 -0.86
C LEU A 17 -27.27 -6.37 -1.77
N SER A 18 -27.49 -6.26 -3.09
CA SER A 18 -26.52 -5.65 -4.01
C SER A 18 -26.73 -4.14 -4.19
N CYS A 19 -27.51 -3.53 -3.30
CA CYS A 19 -27.85 -2.10 -3.31
C CYS A 19 -27.73 -1.51 -1.90
N SER A 20 -26.77 -1.98 -1.08
CA SER A 20 -26.19 -1.06 -0.11
C SER A 20 -25.33 -0.10 -0.92
N SER A 21 -25.67 1.18 -0.84
CA SER A 21 -24.79 2.27 -1.23
C SER A 21 -23.50 2.13 -0.42
N ASP A 22 -22.55 1.38 -0.96
CA ASP A 22 -21.25 1.14 -0.37
C ASP A 22 -20.46 2.44 -0.50
N ASP A 23 -20.67 3.34 0.46
CA ASP A 23 -19.55 4.11 0.99
C ASP A 23 -18.60 3.08 1.61
N GLU A 24 -17.77 2.43 0.78
CA GLU A 24 -16.72 1.53 1.25
C GLU A 24 -15.83 2.33 2.19
N LYS A 25 -16.06 2.19 3.49
CA LYS A 25 -15.21 2.80 4.51
C LYS A 25 -13.84 2.14 4.38
N VAL A 26 -12.88 2.91 3.89
CA VAL A 26 -11.47 2.51 3.82
C VAL A 26 -11.02 2.07 5.21
N ASN A 27 -10.60 0.81 5.33
CA ASN A 27 -10.12 0.25 6.59
C ASN A 27 -8.61 0.51 6.72
N TYR A 28 -8.25 1.49 7.54
CA TYR A 28 -6.86 1.82 7.81
C TYR A 28 -6.29 0.93 8.92
N LEU A 29 -5.07 0.44 8.73
CA LEU A 29 -4.33 -0.35 9.71
C LEU A 29 -3.39 0.54 10.54
N ASP A 30 -2.85 -0.04 11.62
CA ASP A 30 -1.83 0.61 12.44
C ASP A 30 -0.50 0.73 11.68
N ASN A 31 -0.01 1.96 11.52
CA ASN A 31 1.25 2.28 10.85
C ASN A 31 2.48 1.55 11.42
N SER A 32 2.43 1.10 12.67
CA SER A 32 3.49 0.29 13.29
C SER A 32 3.82 -1.00 12.54
N LEU A 33 2.90 -1.52 11.71
CA LEU A 33 3.12 -2.69 10.86
C LEU A 33 4.29 -2.52 9.87
N ILE A 34 4.51 -1.30 9.38
CA ILE A 34 5.59 -0.98 8.44
C ILE A 34 6.59 0.03 8.99
N ALA A 35 6.46 0.44 10.25
CA ALA A 35 7.36 1.41 10.86
C ALA A 35 8.82 0.90 10.88
N GLY A 36 9.74 1.82 10.56
CA GLY A 36 11.18 1.60 10.50
C GLY A 36 11.79 1.97 9.15
N LYS A 37 13.04 1.51 8.95
CA LYS A 37 13.83 1.75 7.74
C LYS A 37 13.94 0.48 6.92
N TRP A 38 13.61 0.58 5.64
CA TRP A 38 13.56 -0.52 4.71
C TRP A 38 14.53 -0.28 3.58
N TYR A 39 15.53 -1.16 3.47
CA TYR A 39 16.71 -0.96 2.64
C TYR A 39 16.72 -1.92 1.46
N TYR A 40 16.99 -1.40 0.27
CA TYR A 40 17.21 -2.16 -0.96
C TYR A 40 18.47 -1.65 -1.68
N VAL A 41 19.15 -2.55 -2.37
CA VAL A 41 20.34 -2.26 -3.16
C VAL A 41 20.09 -2.70 -4.59
N ASN A 42 20.30 -1.80 -5.55
CA ASN A 42 20.21 -2.09 -6.96
C ASN A 42 21.50 -1.67 -7.66
N GLY A 43 22.39 -2.64 -7.91
CA GLY A 43 23.69 -2.35 -8.53
C GLY A 43 24.48 -1.32 -7.71
N THR A 44 24.70 -0.15 -8.30
CA THR A 44 25.44 0.97 -7.71
C THR A 44 24.61 1.80 -6.75
N ASP A 45 23.30 1.70 -6.77
CA ASP A 45 22.43 2.55 -5.97
C ASP A 45 21.85 1.80 -4.78
N SER A 46 21.41 2.55 -3.77
CA SER A 46 20.58 2.04 -2.69
C SER A 46 19.38 2.93 -2.46
N THR A 47 18.24 2.30 -2.22
CA THR A 47 16.99 2.98 -1.91
C THR A 47 16.59 2.61 -0.49
N THR A 48 16.25 3.62 0.31
CA THR A 48 15.75 3.43 1.67
C THR A 48 14.40 4.10 1.82
N TYR A 49 13.36 3.31 2.06
CA TYR A 49 12.09 3.85 2.56
C TYR A 49 12.18 4.00 4.08
N ILE A 50 11.70 5.13 4.60
CA ILE A 50 11.72 5.48 6.01
C ILE A 50 10.30 5.82 6.44
N PHE A 51 9.75 5.03 7.36
CA PHE A 51 8.42 5.21 7.94
C PHE A 51 8.53 5.39 9.45
N GLU A 52 8.58 6.63 9.92
CA GLU A 52 8.81 6.97 11.33
C GLU A 52 7.89 8.10 11.76
N ASN A 53 7.35 8.06 12.98
CA ASN A 53 6.47 9.09 13.52
C ASN A 53 5.27 9.43 12.61
N ASN A 54 4.69 8.42 11.95
CA ASN A 54 3.63 8.55 10.94
C ASN A 54 4.04 9.39 9.71
N GLN A 55 5.33 9.63 9.50
CA GLN A 55 5.88 10.30 8.31
C GLN A 55 6.58 9.27 7.42
N GLY A 56 6.39 9.43 6.10
CA GLY A 56 7.02 8.61 5.07
C GLY A 56 8.01 9.42 4.26
N SER A 57 9.17 8.85 3.95
CA SER A 57 10.13 9.42 3.00
C SER A 57 10.93 8.33 2.30
N VAL A 58 11.55 8.69 1.18
CA VAL A 58 12.50 7.84 0.47
C VAL A 58 13.83 8.57 0.30
N LYS A 59 14.92 7.82 0.44
CA LYS A 59 16.28 8.27 0.14
C LYS A 59 16.91 7.35 -0.88
N VAL A 60 17.53 7.92 -1.90
CA VAL A 60 18.36 7.20 -2.86
C VAL A 60 19.79 7.70 -2.74
N ASN A 61 20.73 6.77 -2.58
CA ASN A 61 22.15 7.07 -2.50
C ASN A 61 22.91 6.25 -3.54
N ASP A 62 23.85 6.90 -4.24
CA ASP A 62 24.90 6.21 -4.97
C ASP A 62 25.85 5.57 -3.95
N ARG A 63 26.07 4.27 -4.05
CA ARG A 63 26.90 3.50 -3.10
C ARG A 63 28.40 3.62 -3.36
N ILE A 64 28.81 4.06 -4.54
CA ILE A 64 30.22 4.30 -4.89
C ILE A 64 30.67 5.62 -4.29
N SER A 65 29.91 6.70 -4.54
CA SER A 65 30.24 8.03 -4.05
C SER A 65 29.68 8.32 -2.65
N LEU A 66 28.72 7.51 -2.19
CA LEU A 66 27.88 7.77 -1.00
C LEU A 66 27.11 9.09 -1.07
N ALA A 67 27.00 9.68 -2.27
CA ALA A 67 26.23 10.88 -2.49
C ALA A 67 24.73 10.57 -2.47
N GLU A 68 23.95 11.42 -1.78
CA GLU A 68 22.50 11.40 -1.84
C GLU A 68 22.07 11.91 -3.22
N SER A 69 21.45 11.05 -4.02
CA SER A 69 20.93 11.41 -5.34
C SER A 69 19.48 11.87 -5.27
N GLU A 70 18.73 11.39 -4.28
CA GLU A 70 17.34 11.77 -4.05
C GLU A 70 16.98 11.70 -2.57
N ASN A 71 16.19 12.66 -2.10
CA ASN A 71 15.62 12.68 -0.77
C ASN A 71 14.25 13.34 -0.83
N LEU A 72 13.22 12.51 -0.88
CA LEU A 72 11.84 12.92 -1.08
C LEU A 72 11.03 12.60 0.18
N SER A 73 10.40 13.65 0.72
CA SER A 73 9.41 13.53 1.80
C SER A 73 8.04 13.34 1.19
N TYR A 74 7.30 12.34 1.68
CA TYR A 74 5.90 12.11 1.31
C TYR A 74 4.91 12.63 2.36
N GLY A 75 5.42 13.17 3.48
CA GLY A 75 4.59 13.67 4.56
C GLY A 75 3.95 12.55 5.37
N SER A 76 2.77 12.83 5.95
CA SER A 76 2.03 11.88 6.75
C SER A 76 1.55 10.68 5.91
N TYR A 77 1.55 9.48 6.47
CA TYR A 77 1.06 8.29 5.78
C TYR A 77 0.01 7.51 6.58
N LYS A 78 -0.82 6.77 5.84
CA LYS A 78 -1.78 5.78 6.35
C LYS A 78 -1.68 4.53 5.50
N ILE A 79 -1.97 3.37 6.07
CA ILE A 79 -1.90 2.10 5.35
C ILE A 79 -3.25 1.38 5.35
N THR A 80 -3.54 0.67 4.27
CA THR A 80 -4.60 -0.34 4.19
C THR A 80 -3.96 -1.72 4.05
N VAL A 81 -4.74 -2.77 3.82
CA VAL A 81 -4.19 -4.11 3.53
C VAL A 81 -3.40 -4.17 2.22
N ASP A 82 -3.64 -3.24 1.28
CA ASP A 82 -3.08 -3.30 -0.07
C ASP A 82 -2.09 -2.17 -0.39
N ALA A 83 -2.26 -0.99 0.23
CA ALA A 83 -1.56 0.22 -0.19
C ALA A 83 -1.16 1.14 0.98
N ILE A 84 -0.08 1.89 0.75
CA ILE A 84 0.36 3.02 1.57
C ILE A 84 -0.11 4.30 0.88
N PHE A 85 -0.83 5.15 1.62
CA PHE A 85 -1.31 6.44 1.14
C PHE A 85 -0.56 7.55 1.84
N PHE A 86 -0.16 8.56 1.08
CA PHE A 86 0.58 9.72 1.56
C PHE A 86 -0.31 10.96 1.42
N ASP A 87 -0.38 11.78 2.45
CA ASP A 87 -1.24 12.98 2.45
C ASP A 87 -0.78 14.00 1.39
N ASP A 88 0.52 14.08 1.09
CA ASP A 88 1.07 14.96 0.03
C ASP A 88 0.77 14.42 -1.38
N TYR A 89 0.32 13.16 -1.49
CA TYR A 89 -0.01 12.49 -2.75
C TYR A 89 -1.34 11.73 -2.64
N PRO A 90 -2.47 12.43 -2.43
CA PRO A 90 -3.72 11.86 -1.90
C PRO A 90 -4.48 10.91 -2.85
N ASN A 91 -3.96 10.64 -4.04
CA ASN A 91 -4.59 9.75 -5.03
C ASN A 91 -3.66 8.66 -5.56
N SER A 92 -2.46 8.51 -5.01
CA SER A 92 -1.49 7.49 -5.43
C SER A 92 -1.12 6.59 -4.26
N GLY A 93 -1.86 5.50 -4.11
CA GLY A 93 -1.51 4.43 -3.17
C GLY A 93 -0.29 3.65 -3.68
N LEU A 94 0.72 3.51 -2.84
CA LEU A 94 1.88 2.67 -3.09
C LEU A 94 1.56 1.24 -2.67
N LEU A 95 1.38 0.34 -3.65
CA LEU A 95 1.07 -1.06 -3.37
C LEU A 95 2.22 -1.73 -2.61
N TYR A 96 1.89 -2.43 -1.53
CA TYR A 96 2.89 -3.06 -0.68
C TYR A 96 2.48 -4.45 -0.19
N LYS A 97 3.47 -5.24 0.23
CA LYS A 97 3.31 -6.45 1.05
C LYS A 97 4.32 -6.40 2.16
N VAL A 98 3.95 -6.77 3.37
CA VAL A 98 4.89 -6.80 4.51
C VAL A 98 4.87 -8.15 5.21
N ASN A 99 6.05 -8.61 5.59
CA ASN A 99 6.25 -9.63 6.60
C ASN A 99 7.34 -9.17 7.57
N ASN A 100 7.63 -9.94 8.62
CA ASN A 100 8.49 -9.56 9.74
C ASN A 100 9.78 -8.81 9.35
N ASN A 101 10.45 -9.19 8.25
CA ASN A 101 11.72 -8.59 7.85
C ASN A 101 11.78 -8.14 6.39
N THR A 102 10.67 -8.22 5.65
CA THR A 102 10.61 -7.82 4.25
C THR A 102 9.40 -6.94 3.97
N LEU A 103 9.66 -5.77 3.38
CA LEU A 103 8.66 -4.91 2.77
C LEU A 103 8.84 -5.00 1.25
N SER A 104 7.85 -5.52 0.55
CA SER A 104 7.81 -5.54 -0.91
C SER A 104 7.00 -4.35 -1.40
N ILE A 105 7.55 -3.53 -2.29
CA ILE A 105 6.85 -2.41 -2.93
C ILE A 105 6.75 -2.67 -4.42
N TYR A 106 5.57 -2.48 -5.00
CA TYR A 106 5.39 -2.61 -6.45
C TYR A 106 5.87 -1.35 -7.16
N GLN A 107 6.84 -1.49 -8.07
CA GLN A 107 7.35 -0.40 -8.90
C GLN A 107 6.67 -0.43 -10.27
N ASN A 108 5.84 0.58 -10.54
CA ASN A 108 5.06 0.67 -11.77
C ASN A 108 5.94 0.72 -13.04
N ASN A 109 7.09 1.40 -12.95
CA ASN A 109 8.02 1.54 -14.08
C ASN A 109 8.55 0.18 -14.55
N ASP A 110 8.91 -0.69 -13.60
CA ASP A 110 9.50 -2.00 -13.88
C ASP A 110 8.45 -3.13 -13.89
N LYS A 111 7.19 -2.80 -13.54
CA LYS A 111 6.09 -3.76 -13.34
C LYS A 111 6.49 -4.93 -12.44
N ALA A 112 7.25 -4.64 -11.39
CA ALA A 112 7.90 -5.64 -10.55
C ALA A 112 7.73 -5.32 -9.07
N TRP A 113 7.74 -6.37 -8.25
CA TRP A 113 7.83 -6.26 -6.79
C TRP A 113 9.30 -6.18 -6.37
N VAL A 114 9.66 -5.12 -5.66
CA VAL A 114 11.02 -4.92 -5.13
C VAL A 114 11.01 -5.16 -3.63
N ASN A 115 11.92 -6.01 -3.16
CA ASN A 115 11.99 -6.43 -1.76
C ASN A 115 13.02 -5.61 -0.99
N TYR A 116 12.54 -4.91 0.03
CA TYR A 116 13.34 -4.13 0.97
C TYR A 116 13.48 -4.91 2.28
N THR A 117 14.67 -4.88 2.87
CA THR A 117 14.96 -5.55 4.14
C THR A 117 14.96 -4.55 5.28
N LYS A 118 14.40 -4.92 6.44
CA LYS A 118 14.41 -4.05 7.62
C LYS A 118 15.85 -3.85 8.13
N LYS A 119 16.19 -2.62 8.54
CA LYS A 119 17.47 -2.27 9.18
C LYS A 119 17.29 -1.79 10.61
#